data_AF-A0AAN6VY48-F1
#
_entry.id   AF-A0AAN6VY48-F1
#
_cell.length_a   1.000
_cell.length_b   1.000
_cell.length_c   1.000
_cell.angle_alpha   90.00
_cell.angle_beta   90.00
_cell.angle_gamma   90.00
#
_symmetry.space_group_name_H-M   'P 1'
#
loop_
_entity.id
_entity.type
_entity.pdbx_description
1 polymer ?
#
loop_
_entity_poly.entity_id
_entity_poly.type
_entity_poly.pdbx_seq_one_letter_code
_entity_poly.pdbx_strand_id
1 'polypeptide(L)'
;MPRGWYLAQGLIPLGESSSDDEEGPCELPDGRLVCGPHGLVWCGKCCVDYSFMDDVLGDDSEKEDQDDDSFSSEPQVIHSNVAANSLDFLDRVLTRGTGRAFPTKFVPPSASVTPLELFSGRESRMLVTRCTLPTDAGKFLICTDGACLDNGQQNPKAGWAFWHGFGPADKPLVASNRLEKKGPFGADGNQTSNRAELRAVIAALCFRYWPGEGFHTMVVATDSEYVVEGSTKWAKTWIKNDWVKRGGEAVKNRDLWEALLGQIEQYKDNGMAVKFWRIPREWNTVADTAAKEAAAKEDAADSWREVIGMNI
;
A
#
# COMPACT_ATOMS: atom_id res chain seq x y z
N MET A 1 24.51 36.72 0.11
CA MET A 1 23.42 37.09 -0.82
C MET A 1 23.75 38.46 -1.41
N PRO A 2 23.46 38.79 -2.69
CA PRO A 2 22.24 38.44 -3.45
C PRO A 2 22.47 37.68 -4.77
N ARG A 3 21.60 36.70 -5.10
CA ARG A 3 20.52 36.73 -6.12
C ARG A 3 20.97 36.97 -7.57
N GLY A 4 20.84 35.95 -8.41
CA GLY A 4 20.85 36.03 -9.87
C GLY A 4 20.17 34.80 -10.46
N TRP A 5 19.05 35.02 -11.14
CA TRP A 5 18.22 34.03 -11.83
C TRP A 5 18.85 33.64 -13.15
N TYR A 6 18.80 32.35 -13.53
CA TYR A 6 18.68 31.92 -14.92
C TYR A 6 17.79 30.68 -15.02
N LEU A 7 16.65 30.85 -15.71
CA LEU A 7 15.98 29.78 -16.45
C LEU A 7 16.88 29.38 -17.63
N ALA A 8 17.00 28.09 -17.88
CA ALA A 8 17.35 27.58 -19.21
C ALA A 8 16.57 26.29 -19.46
N GLN A 9 15.47 26.41 -20.21
CA GLN A 9 14.87 25.30 -20.95
C GLN A 9 15.76 24.91 -22.15
N GLY A 10 15.65 23.64 -22.54
CA GLY A 10 16.08 23.10 -23.84
C GLY A 10 16.66 21.70 -23.66
N LEU A 11 16.05 20.59 -24.08
CA LEU A 11 15.40 20.35 -25.38
C LEU A 11 14.41 19.16 -25.30
N ILE A 12 13.10 19.40 -25.40
CA ILE A 12 12.14 18.68 -26.27
C ILE A 12 11.02 19.68 -26.60
N PRO A 13 10.68 19.94 -27.87
CA PRO A 13 9.56 20.80 -28.21
C PRO A 13 8.24 20.04 -27.99
N LEU A 14 7.45 20.45 -27.00
CA LEU A 14 6.05 20.06 -26.92
C LEU A 14 5.29 20.80 -28.02
N GLY A 15 4.75 20.04 -28.99
CA GLY A 15 3.85 20.58 -30.00
C GLY A 15 2.53 21.09 -29.40
N GLU A 16 1.71 21.78 -30.18
CA GLU A 16 0.48 22.47 -29.75
C GLU A 16 -0.68 21.54 -29.27
N SER A 17 -0.39 20.39 -28.67
CA SER A 17 -1.42 19.46 -28.19
C SER A 17 -1.05 18.62 -26.95
N SER A 18 -0.12 19.04 -26.09
CA SER A 18 0.15 18.29 -24.85
C SER A 18 -0.78 18.73 -23.72
N SER A 19 -1.78 17.90 -23.40
CA SER A 19 -2.49 17.93 -22.12
C SER A 19 -1.52 17.70 -20.96
N ASP A 20 -1.73 18.40 -19.85
CA ASP A 20 -0.87 18.46 -18.64
C ASP A 20 -0.67 17.11 -17.88
N ASP A 21 -1.05 15.96 -18.46
CA ASP A 21 -1.27 14.70 -17.74
C ASP A 21 -0.36 13.51 -18.15
N GLU A 22 0.63 13.66 -19.05
CA GLU A 22 1.34 12.49 -19.63
C GLU A 22 2.87 12.39 -19.44
N GLU A 23 3.49 13.05 -18.46
CA GLU A 23 4.92 12.78 -18.16
C GLU A 23 5.12 12.33 -16.71
N GLY A 24 5.58 11.08 -16.56
CA GLY A 24 5.97 10.47 -15.28
C GLY A 24 7.24 11.12 -14.67
N PRO A 25 7.81 10.53 -13.60
CA PRO A 25 9.05 11.05 -13.04
C PRO A 25 10.20 11.00 -14.05
N CYS A 26 11.03 12.04 -14.05
CA CYS A 26 12.23 12.15 -14.88
C CYS A 26 13.47 11.90 -14.03
N GLU A 27 14.41 11.10 -14.54
CA GLU A 27 15.67 10.77 -13.87
C GLU A 27 16.79 11.72 -14.33
N LEU A 28 17.46 12.36 -13.37
CA LEU A 28 18.60 13.22 -13.62
C LEU A 28 19.88 12.38 -13.84
N PRO A 29 20.93 12.95 -14.47
CA PRO A 29 22.19 12.22 -14.70
C PRO A 29 22.90 11.71 -13.43
N ASP A 30 22.51 12.19 -12.26
CA ASP A 30 22.99 11.74 -10.95
C ASP A 30 22.07 10.70 -10.27
N GLY A 31 21.09 10.17 -11.01
CA GLY A 31 20.18 9.12 -10.57
C GLY A 31 18.98 9.62 -9.74
N ARG A 32 18.86 10.92 -9.49
CA ARG A 32 17.74 11.49 -8.72
C ARG A 32 16.48 11.60 -9.57
N LEU A 33 15.33 11.25 -9.00
CA LEU A 33 14.03 11.44 -9.65
C LEU A 33 13.43 12.80 -9.30
N VAL A 34 12.89 13.46 -10.32
CA VAL A 34 12.10 14.68 -10.21
C VAL A 34 10.77 14.52 -10.92
N CYS A 35 9.79 15.35 -10.58
CA CYS A 35 8.56 15.45 -11.36
C CYS A 35 8.90 15.79 -12.82
N GLY A 36 8.52 14.96 -13.81
CA GLY A 36 8.82 15.22 -15.22
C GLY A 36 8.37 16.60 -15.71
N PRO A 37 7.08 16.94 -15.55
CA PRO A 37 6.54 18.24 -16.00
C PRO A 37 7.15 19.47 -15.30
N HIS A 38 7.64 19.31 -14.07
CA HIS A 38 7.99 20.44 -13.21
C HIS A 38 9.48 20.51 -12.79
N GLY A 39 10.25 19.43 -13.00
CA GLY A 39 11.66 19.34 -12.64
C GLY A 39 11.95 19.45 -11.14
N LEU A 40 10.96 19.21 -10.27
CA LEU A 40 11.09 19.35 -8.82
C LEU A 40 11.15 17.99 -8.13
N VAL A 41 12.14 17.82 -7.24
CA VAL A 41 12.22 16.67 -6.32
C VAL A 41 11.02 16.66 -5.38
N TRP A 42 10.63 17.83 -4.87
CA TRP A 42 9.37 17.99 -4.16
C TRP A 42 8.41 18.85 -5.01
N CYS A 43 7.43 18.20 -5.63
CA CYS A 43 6.54 18.89 -6.55
C CYS A 43 5.22 19.24 -5.87
N GLY A 44 5.10 20.48 -5.39
CA GLY A 44 3.86 20.99 -4.81
C GLY A 44 2.69 21.12 -5.78
N LYS A 45 2.93 21.00 -7.10
CA LYS A 45 1.87 20.99 -8.13
C LYS A 45 1.29 19.60 -8.38
N CYS A 46 2.14 18.58 -8.41
CA CYS A 46 1.71 17.19 -8.56
C CYS A 46 1.45 16.50 -7.20
N CYS A 47 1.76 17.16 -6.09
CA CYS A 47 1.62 16.65 -4.72
C CYS A 47 2.41 15.35 -4.44
N VAL A 48 3.50 15.12 -5.18
CA VAL A 48 4.39 13.96 -5.02
C VAL A 48 5.77 14.43 -4.58
N ASP A 49 6.30 13.74 -3.56
CA ASP A 49 7.66 13.89 -3.05
C ASP A 49 8.52 12.77 -3.65
N TYR A 50 9.45 13.13 -4.53
CA TYR A 50 10.38 12.22 -5.22
C TYR A 50 11.72 12.07 -4.48
N SER A 51 11.88 12.68 -3.31
CA SER A 51 13.11 12.54 -2.49
C SER A 51 13.32 11.15 -1.89
N PHE A 52 12.37 10.22 -2.07
CA PHE A 52 12.39 8.92 -1.43
C PHE A 52 13.43 7.93 -1.99
N MET A 53 14.00 8.17 -3.17
CA MET A 53 14.92 7.22 -3.84
C MET A 53 16.42 7.48 -3.62
N ASP A 54 16.83 8.62 -3.04
CA ASP A 54 18.26 8.91 -2.73
C ASP A 54 18.86 7.89 -1.73
N ASP A 55 18.01 7.14 -1.04
CA ASP A 55 18.37 6.21 0.02
C ASP A 55 18.56 4.75 -0.46
N VAL A 56 18.24 4.44 -1.72
CA VAL A 56 18.27 3.06 -2.26
C VAL A 56 19.54 2.77 -3.07
N LEU A 57 20.20 3.79 -3.63
CA LEU A 57 21.36 3.63 -4.52
C LEU A 57 22.69 4.06 -3.86
N GLY A 58 22.86 3.72 -2.58
CA GLY A 58 24.11 3.95 -1.86
C GLY A 58 25.10 2.80 -1.99
N ASP A 59 25.88 2.83 -3.08
CA ASP A 59 27.26 2.32 -3.22
C ASP A 59 27.53 0.88 -2.72
N ASP A 60 27.42 -0.09 -3.64
CA ASP A 60 27.99 -1.42 -3.51
C ASP A 60 29.54 -1.31 -3.52
N SER A 61 30.14 -1.24 -2.33
CA SER A 61 31.54 -1.61 -2.15
C SER A 61 31.66 -2.70 -1.08
N GLU A 62 32.09 -3.84 -1.59
CA GLU A 62 32.50 -5.11 -0.99
C GLU A 62 33.03 -5.01 0.46
N LYS A 63 32.59 -5.94 1.33
CA LYS A 63 33.49 -6.76 2.17
C LYS A 63 32.89 -8.14 2.44
N GLU A 64 33.56 -9.15 1.91
CA GLU A 64 33.51 -10.55 2.33
C GLU A 64 34.09 -10.70 3.75
N ASP A 65 33.56 -11.62 4.56
CA ASP A 65 34.35 -12.70 5.18
C ASP A 65 33.48 -13.69 5.97
N GLN A 66 34.04 -14.90 6.10
CA GLN A 66 33.47 -16.25 6.28
C GLN A 66 33.02 -16.66 7.70
N ASP A 67 32.09 -17.62 7.69
CA ASP A 67 31.94 -18.87 8.47
C ASP A 67 32.28 -18.96 9.98
N ASP A 68 31.35 -19.52 10.78
CA ASP A 68 31.59 -20.82 11.44
C ASP A 68 30.32 -21.49 11.99
N ASP A 69 30.30 -22.83 11.89
CA ASP A 69 29.24 -23.77 12.27
C ASP A 69 29.23 -24.09 13.79
N SER A 70 28.06 -24.40 14.36
CA SER A 70 27.95 -25.53 15.29
C SER A 70 26.49 -25.95 15.57
N PHE A 71 26.30 -27.27 15.49
CA PHE A 71 25.05 -28.03 15.57
C PHE A 71 24.92 -28.67 16.96
N SER A 72 23.72 -28.69 17.56
CA SER A 72 23.34 -29.77 18.48
C SER A 72 21.80 -29.95 18.58
N SER A 73 21.39 -31.19 18.34
CA SER A 73 20.10 -31.88 18.52
C SER A 73 19.71 -32.02 20.01
N GLU A 74 18.50 -32.27 20.52
CA GLU A 74 17.14 -32.78 20.14
C GLU A 74 16.24 -32.55 21.43
N PRO A 75 14.95 -32.97 21.59
CA PRO A 75 14.07 -33.81 20.76
C PRO A 75 12.65 -33.25 20.49
N GLN A 76 11.95 -33.95 19.59
CA GLN A 76 10.60 -33.70 19.12
C GLN A 76 9.49 -33.99 20.14
N VAL A 77 8.45 -33.16 20.14
CA VAL A 77 7.12 -33.50 20.66
C VAL A 77 6.10 -33.22 19.56
N ILE A 78 5.48 -34.29 19.06
CA ILE A 78 4.47 -34.27 18.02
C ILE A 78 3.13 -33.97 18.68
N HIS A 79 2.67 -32.73 18.62
CA HIS A 79 1.27 -32.38 18.92
C HIS A 79 0.55 -32.01 17.62
N SER A 80 -0.33 -32.91 17.22
CA SER A 80 -1.29 -32.74 16.12
C SER A 80 -2.25 -31.58 16.42
N ASN A 81 -1.94 -30.38 15.94
CA ASN A 81 -2.80 -29.20 16.01
C ASN A 81 -3.39 -28.89 14.63
N VAL A 82 -4.45 -29.61 14.26
CA VAL A 82 -5.25 -29.30 13.05
C VAL A 82 -6.48 -28.42 13.40
N ALA A 83 -6.54 -27.82 14.59
CA ALA A 83 -7.73 -27.06 15.03
C ALA A 83 -7.45 -25.70 15.69
N ALA A 84 -6.19 -25.24 15.80
CA ALA A 84 -5.86 -24.01 16.52
C ALA A 84 -5.89 -22.73 15.67
N ASN A 85 -5.70 -22.82 14.34
CA ASN A 85 -5.49 -21.62 13.52
C ASN A 85 -6.77 -20.83 13.19
N SER A 86 -7.97 -21.38 13.39
CA SER A 86 -9.21 -20.66 13.08
C SER A 86 -9.66 -19.69 14.18
N LEU A 87 -9.19 -19.86 15.42
CA LEU A 87 -9.61 -19.05 16.56
C LEU A 87 -8.69 -17.83 16.78
N ASP A 88 -7.38 -17.93 16.47
CA ASP A 88 -6.44 -16.80 16.60
C ASP A 88 -6.71 -15.66 15.61
N PHE A 89 -7.36 -15.92 14.47
CA PHE A 89 -7.78 -14.86 13.55
C PHE A 89 -8.99 -14.06 14.11
N LEU A 90 -9.72 -14.61 15.10
CA LEU A 90 -10.85 -13.93 15.72
C LEU A 90 -10.43 -13.01 16.88
N ASP A 91 -9.24 -13.24 17.47
CA ASP A 91 -8.62 -12.28 18.39
C ASP A 91 -7.88 -11.22 17.56
N ARG A 92 -8.67 -10.31 16.98
CA ARG A 92 -8.32 -9.36 15.90
C ARG A 92 -7.35 -8.24 16.33
N VAL A 93 -6.61 -8.42 17.41
CA VAL A 93 -5.66 -7.42 17.88
C VAL A 93 -4.58 -7.21 16.82
N LEU A 94 -4.51 -6.01 16.26
CA LEU A 94 -3.42 -5.62 15.36
C LEU A 94 -2.09 -5.80 16.08
N THR A 95 -1.18 -6.53 15.45
CA THR A 95 0.19 -6.75 15.93
C THR A 95 1.17 -5.90 15.14
N ARG A 96 2.29 -5.53 15.77
CA ARG A 96 3.42 -4.95 15.05
C ARG A 96 4.15 -6.06 14.32
N GLY A 97 4.21 -5.97 13.00
CA GLY A 97 4.97 -6.87 12.16
C GLY A 97 6.46 -6.81 12.45
N THR A 98 7.09 -7.97 12.37
CA THR A 98 8.52 -8.18 12.64
C THR A 98 9.39 -8.06 11.39
N GLY A 99 8.79 -8.11 10.21
CA GLY A 99 9.49 -8.22 8.93
C GLY A 99 9.87 -9.66 8.56
N ARG A 100 9.27 -10.69 9.18
CA ARG A 100 9.51 -12.10 8.77
C ARG A 100 8.82 -12.49 7.45
N ALA A 101 7.93 -11.63 6.98
CA ALA A 101 7.21 -11.77 5.72
C ALA A 101 7.08 -10.43 5.03
N PHE A 102 7.17 -10.44 3.70
CA PHE A 102 6.91 -9.27 2.87
C PHE A 102 5.99 -9.65 1.72
N PRO A 103 5.10 -8.75 1.31
CA PRO A 103 4.33 -8.95 0.10
C PRO A 103 5.24 -8.85 -1.12
N THR A 104 4.74 -9.33 -2.26
CA THR A 104 5.44 -9.26 -3.56
C THR A 104 4.69 -8.35 -4.52
N LYS A 105 5.35 -7.88 -5.58
CA LYS A 105 4.64 -7.21 -6.66
C LYS A 105 3.84 -8.20 -7.49
N PHE A 106 2.67 -7.78 -7.93
CA PHE A 106 1.92 -8.43 -8.98
C PHE A 106 2.38 -7.87 -10.33
N VAL A 107 2.66 -8.76 -11.28
CA VAL A 107 3.06 -8.37 -12.64
C VAL A 107 1.93 -8.82 -13.57
N PRO A 108 1.18 -7.89 -14.18
CA PRO A 108 0.13 -8.26 -15.12
C PRO A 108 0.75 -8.80 -16.42
N PRO A 109 0.00 -9.60 -17.20
CA PRO A 109 0.47 -10.14 -18.48
C PRO A 109 0.71 -9.06 -19.55
N SER A 110 0.09 -7.88 -19.39
CA SER A 110 0.28 -6.70 -20.23
C SER A 110 0.24 -5.44 -19.37
N ALA A 111 1.00 -4.41 -19.74
CA ALA A 111 0.93 -3.10 -19.07
C ALA A 111 -0.41 -2.38 -19.31
N SER A 112 -1.14 -2.74 -20.37
CA SER A 112 -2.41 -2.11 -20.75
C SER A 112 -3.66 -2.80 -20.20
N VAL A 113 -3.53 -3.96 -19.55
CA VAL A 113 -4.71 -4.68 -19.03
C VAL A 113 -5.18 -4.04 -17.74
N THR A 114 -6.45 -3.63 -17.70
CA THR A 114 -7.02 -3.05 -16.48
C THR A 114 -7.30 -4.14 -15.44
N PRO A 115 -7.41 -3.79 -14.14
CA PRO A 115 -7.72 -4.75 -13.10
C PRO A 115 -9.02 -5.52 -13.33
N LEU A 116 -10.10 -4.85 -13.75
CA LEU A 116 -11.39 -5.51 -13.96
C LEU A 116 -11.44 -6.39 -15.22
N GLU A 117 -10.63 -6.09 -16.24
CA GLU A 117 -10.46 -6.96 -17.41
C GLU A 117 -9.68 -8.22 -17.02
N LEU A 118 -8.56 -8.06 -16.31
CA LEU A 118 -7.73 -9.19 -15.89
C LEU A 118 -8.46 -10.07 -14.86
N PHE A 119 -9.13 -9.45 -13.90
CA PHE A 119 -9.95 -10.12 -12.88
C PHE A 119 -11.43 -10.15 -13.30
N SER A 120 -11.68 -10.64 -14.52
CA SER A 120 -13.03 -10.77 -15.09
C SER A 120 -13.83 -11.96 -14.56
N GLY A 121 -13.18 -12.88 -13.82
CA GLY A 121 -13.84 -13.97 -13.10
C GLY A 121 -14.79 -13.43 -12.04
N ARG A 122 -15.86 -14.18 -11.75
CA ARG A 122 -16.92 -13.78 -10.81
C ARG A 122 -17.20 -14.94 -9.87
N GLU A 123 -16.69 -14.83 -8.64
CA GLU A 123 -17.00 -15.79 -7.57
C GLU A 123 -18.04 -15.19 -6.64
N SER A 124 -19.26 -15.73 -6.71
CA SER A 124 -20.38 -15.26 -5.90
C SER A 124 -20.60 -16.15 -4.69
N ARG A 125 -20.65 -15.53 -3.50
CA ARG A 125 -21.06 -16.16 -2.25
C ARG A 125 -22.13 -15.29 -1.60
N MET A 126 -23.32 -15.87 -1.46
CA MET A 126 -24.53 -15.16 -1.00
C MET A 126 -24.81 -13.90 -1.83
N LEU A 127 -24.76 -12.72 -1.23
CA LEU A 127 -25.04 -11.42 -1.86
C LEU A 127 -23.77 -10.68 -2.30
N VAL A 128 -22.61 -11.36 -2.29
CA VAL A 128 -21.32 -10.74 -2.62
C VAL A 128 -20.68 -11.49 -3.77
N THR A 129 -20.27 -10.75 -4.80
CA THR A 129 -19.51 -11.23 -5.95
C THR A 129 -18.11 -10.65 -5.91
N ARG A 130 -17.10 -11.52 -5.91
CA ARG A 130 -15.68 -11.15 -5.96
C ARG A 130 -15.17 -11.20 -7.38
N CYS A 131 -14.28 -10.27 -7.72
CA CYS A 131 -13.56 -10.28 -8.98
C CYS A 131 -12.32 -11.16 -8.84
N THR A 132 -12.30 -12.26 -9.59
CA THR A 132 -11.25 -13.27 -9.53
C THR A 132 -10.53 -13.40 -10.87
N LEU A 133 -9.34 -13.99 -10.84
CA LEU A 133 -8.63 -14.31 -12.07
C LEU A 133 -9.30 -15.51 -12.75
N PRO A 134 -9.72 -15.43 -14.03
CA PRO A 134 -10.43 -16.54 -14.69
C PRO A 134 -9.64 -17.86 -14.73
N THR A 135 -8.31 -17.78 -14.77
CA THR A 135 -7.42 -18.94 -14.79
C THR A 135 -7.15 -19.52 -13.40
N ASP A 136 -7.53 -18.80 -12.34
CA ASP A 136 -7.33 -19.20 -10.95
C ASP A 136 -8.29 -18.44 -10.02
N ALA A 137 -9.44 -19.04 -9.75
CA ALA A 137 -10.47 -18.48 -8.87
C ALA A 137 -10.00 -18.25 -7.42
N GLY A 138 -8.86 -18.84 -7.02
CA GLY A 138 -8.23 -18.60 -5.73
C GLY A 138 -7.46 -17.28 -5.65
N LYS A 139 -7.31 -16.56 -6.77
CA LYS A 139 -6.77 -15.19 -6.81
C LYS A 139 -7.87 -14.17 -7.02
N PHE A 140 -7.94 -13.15 -6.16
CA PHE A 140 -8.96 -12.11 -6.23
C PHE A 140 -8.38 -10.69 -6.13
N LEU A 141 -9.17 -9.73 -6.61
CA LEU A 141 -8.83 -8.33 -6.68
C LEU A 141 -9.47 -7.53 -5.53
N ILE A 142 -8.69 -6.65 -4.94
CA ILE A 142 -9.14 -5.51 -4.13
C ILE A 142 -8.49 -4.25 -4.71
N CYS A 143 -9.24 -3.15 -4.76
CA CYS A 143 -8.70 -1.84 -5.11
C CYS A 143 -8.73 -0.93 -3.88
N THR A 144 -7.63 -0.23 -3.59
CA THR A 144 -7.49 0.64 -2.41
C THR A 144 -7.09 2.05 -2.81
N ASP A 145 -7.53 3.05 -2.05
CA ASP A 145 -7.13 4.45 -2.26
C ASP A 145 -7.15 5.25 -0.95
N GLY A 146 -6.28 6.24 -0.86
CA GLY A 146 -6.22 7.23 0.21
C GLY A 146 -6.21 8.65 -0.31
N ALA A 147 -7.17 9.46 0.12
CA ALA A 147 -7.28 10.86 -0.25
C ALA A 147 -7.02 11.78 0.94
N CYS A 148 -6.48 12.97 0.67
CA CYS A 148 -6.38 14.04 1.66
C CYS A 148 -6.73 15.39 1.01
N LEU A 149 -7.84 15.98 1.45
CA LEU A 149 -8.18 17.36 1.15
C LEU A 149 -7.23 18.26 1.93
N ASP A 150 -6.83 19.40 1.34
CA ASP A 150 -5.89 20.34 1.95
C ASP A 150 -4.58 19.68 2.44
N ASN A 151 -4.10 18.68 1.71
CA ASN A 151 -2.88 17.95 2.05
C ASN A 151 -1.68 18.89 2.17
N GLY A 152 -1.01 18.87 3.33
CA GLY A 152 0.12 19.77 3.62
C GLY A 152 -0.24 21.23 3.90
N GLN A 153 -1.54 21.57 3.95
CA GLN A 153 -2.04 22.91 4.24
C GLN A 153 -2.58 23.01 5.68
N GLN A 154 -3.29 24.09 6.01
CA GLN A 154 -3.69 24.41 7.39
C GLN A 154 -4.72 23.46 8.00
N ASN A 155 -5.59 22.83 7.20
CA ASN A 155 -6.67 21.99 7.72
C ASN A 155 -6.86 20.68 6.94
N PRO A 156 -5.82 19.83 6.89
CA PRO A 156 -5.87 18.61 6.11
C PRO A 156 -6.94 17.66 6.65
N LYS A 157 -7.77 17.14 5.75
CA LYS A 157 -8.79 16.13 6.06
C LYS A 157 -8.53 14.90 5.19
N ALA A 158 -8.17 13.78 5.80
CA ALA A 158 -7.85 12.57 5.08
C ALA A 158 -8.93 11.50 5.22
N GLY A 159 -9.07 10.66 4.20
CA GLY A 159 -10.04 9.59 4.11
C GLY A 159 -9.46 8.42 3.33
N TRP A 160 -9.85 7.21 3.72
CA TRP A 160 -9.38 5.98 3.12
C TRP A 160 -10.58 5.19 2.60
N ALA A 161 -10.37 4.42 1.53
CA ALA A 161 -11.38 3.53 1.00
C ALA A 161 -10.77 2.31 0.34
N PHE A 162 -11.55 1.23 0.30
CA PHE A 162 -11.25 0.12 -0.60
C PHE A 162 -12.53 -0.48 -1.17
N TRP A 163 -12.44 -0.88 -2.43
CA TRP A 163 -13.45 -1.63 -3.15
C TRP A 163 -13.10 -3.11 -3.14
N HIS A 164 -14.09 -3.96 -2.89
CA HIS A 164 -13.88 -5.39 -2.68
C HIS A 164 -14.81 -6.30 -3.48
N GLY A 165 -15.42 -5.80 -4.56
CA GLY A 165 -16.35 -6.57 -5.40
C GLY A 165 -17.71 -5.92 -5.51
N PHE A 166 -18.71 -6.73 -5.85
CA PHE A 166 -20.06 -6.27 -6.16
C PHE A 166 -21.11 -6.91 -5.25
N GLY A 167 -22.14 -6.14 -4.93
CA GLY A 167 -23.35 -6.60 -4.27
C GLY A 167 -24.44 -6.93 -5.29
N PRO A 168 -25.70 -7.04 -4.85
CA PRO A 168 -26.84 -7.20 -5.74
C PRO A 168 -26.91 -6.06 -6.76
N ALA A 169 -27.33 -6.40 -8.00
CA ALA A 169 -27.41 -5.48 -9.13
C ALA A 169 -26.08 -4.76 -9.45
N ASP A 170 -24.96 -5.48 -9.32
CA ASP A 170 -23.60 -5.01 -9.62
C ASP A 170 -23.19 -3.72 -8.89
N LYS A 171 -23.83 -3.45 -7.73
CA LYS A 171 -23.47 -2.29 -6.91
C LYS A 171 -22.07 -2.47 -6.34
N PRO A 172 -21.13 -1.52 -6.53
CA PRO A 172 -19.81 -1.59 -5.92
C PRO A 172 -19.90 -1.69 -4.39
N LEU A 173 -19.19 -2.65 -3.81
CA LEU A 173 -19.04 -2.77 -2.37
C LEU A 173 -17.76 -2.08 -1.94
N VAL A 174 -17.93 -1.01 -1.18
CA VAL A 174 -16.85 -0.14 -0.71
C VAL A 174 -16.96 0.03 0.79
N ALA A 175 -15.82 -0.10 1.47
CA ALA A 175 -15.67 0.34 2.85
C ALA A 175 -14.79 1.58 2.86
N SER A 176 -15.23 2.63 3.55
CA SER A 176 -14.49 3.89 3.63
C SER A 176 -14.76 4.62 4.93
N ASN A 177 -13.77 5.37 5.40
CA ASN A 177 -13.94 6.25 6.55
C ASN A 177 -12.92 7.39 6.56
N ARG A 178 -13.20 8.39 7.40
CA ARG A 178 -12.19 9.40 7.79
C ARG A 178 -10.97 8.70 8.38
N LEU A 179 -9.79 9.22 8.06
CA LEU A 179 -8.56 8.79 8.70
C LEU A 179 -8.58 9.17 10.18
N GLU A 180 -8.35 8.19 11.04
CA GLU A 180 -8.37 8.38 12.49
C GLU A 180 -7.25 9.30 12.97
N LYS A 181 -7.51 10.05 14.05
CA LYS A 181 -6.52 10.97 14.64
C LYS A 181 -5.38 10.21 15.33
N LYS A 182 -5.65 9.01 15.84
CA LYS A 182 -4.65 8.10 16.41
C LYS A 182 -4.55 6.81 15.61
N GLY A 183 -3.33 6.37 15.39
CA GLY A 183 -3.02 5.11 14.71
C GLY A 183 -3.39 3.86 15.52
N PRO A 184 -3.12 2.67 14.95
CA PRO A 184 -3.54 1.38 15.50
C PRO A 184 -2.92 1.08 16.87
N PHE A 185 -1.80 1.73 17.20
CA PHE A 185 -1.11 1.56 18.48
C PHE A 185 -1.21 2.80 19.38
N GLY A 186 -2.21 3.65 19.17
CA GLY A 186 -2.54 4.78 20.03
C GLY A 186 -1.70 6.05 19.84
N ALA A 187 -0.68 6.02 18.96
CA ALA A 187 0.11 7.19 18.61
C ALA A 187 -0.69 8.20 17.76
N ASP A 188 -0.46 9.49 17.95
CA ASP A 188 -1.09 10.53 17.13
C ASP A 188 -0.63 10.40 15.67
N GLY A 189 -1.55 10.63 14.74
CA GLY A 189 -1.38 10.46 13.31
C GLY A 189 -1.76 11.70 12.53
N ASN A 190 -0.88 12.13 11.63
CA ASN A 190 -1.14 13.29 10.78
C ASN A 190 -2.13 12.95 9.65
N GLN A 191 -3.04 13.87 9.36
CA GLN A 191 -3.94 13.77 8.20
C GLN A 191 -3.13 14.04 6.93
N THR A 192 -2.78 12.96 6.20
CA THR A 192 -1.98 13.03 4.97
C THR A 192 -2.42 11.97 3.98
N SER A 193 -2.15 12.18 2.69
CA SER A 193 -2.46 11.20 1.65
C SER A 193 -1.77 9.85 1.92
N ASN A 194 -0.45 9.85 2.13
CA ASN A 194 0.32 8.62 2.36
C ASN A 194 -0.16 7.79 3.56
N ARG A 195 -0.62 8.47 4.63
CA ARG A 195 -1.17 7.77 5.79
C ARG A 195 -2.55 7.17 5.49
N ALA A 196 -3.38 7.87 4.72
CA ALA A 196 -4.65 7.34 4.25
C ALA A 196 -4.48 6.13 3.31
N GLU A 197 -3.49 6.17 2.41
CA GLU A 197 -3.15 5.06 1.51
C GLU A 197 -2.81 3.79 2.28
N LEU A 198 -1.90 3.88 3.26
CA LEU A 198 -1.55 2.75 4.12
C LEU A 198 -2.75 2.24 4.91
N ARG A 199 -3.57 3.16 5.44
CA ARG A 199 -4.77 2.83 6.19
C ARG A 199 -5.79 2.06 5.36
N ALA A 200 -5.96 2.43 4.08
CA ALA A 200 -6.88 1.76 3.15
C ALA A 200 -6.50 0.29 2.94
N VAL A 201 -5.20 0.03 2.75
CA VAL A 201 -4.66 -1.33 2.60
C VAL A 201 -4.85 -2.14 3.89
N ILE A 202 -4.50 -1.57 5.05
CA ILE A 202 -4.71 -2.25 6.33
C ILE A 202 -6.19 -2.53 6.56
N ALA A 203 -7.08 -1.61 6.18
CA ALA A 203 -8.53 -1.83 6.27
C ALA A 203 -8.97 -3.02 5.42
N ALA A 204 -8.50 -3.12 4.17
CA ALA A 204 -8.80 -4.23 3.29
C ALA A 204 -8.29 -5.57 3.84
N LEU A 205 -7.05 -5.58 4.36
CA LEU A 205 -6.45 -6.76 4.98
C LEU A 205 -7.23 -7.19 6.23
N CYS A 206 -7.65 -6.25 7.08
CA CYS A 206 -8.37 -6.56 8.33
C CYS A 206 -9.87 -6.79 8.15
N PHE A 207 -10.42 -6.51 6.96
CA PHE A 207 -11.86 -6.45 6.76
C PHE A 207 -12.55 -7.76 7.14
N ARG A 208 -11.96 -8.88 6.73
CA ARG A 208 -12.47 -10.21 7.03
C ARG A 208 -11.42 -11.29 6.78
N TYR A 209 -11.77 -12.52 7.14
CA TYR A 209 -10.93 -13.69 6.89
C TYR A 209 -11.06 -14.14 5.42
N TRP A 210 -10.26 -13.54 4.53
CA TRP A 210 -10.25 -13.85 3.10
C TRP A 210 -9.96 -15.31 2.74
N PRO A 211 -9.06 -16.05 3.45
CA PRO A 211 -8.86 -17.47 3.19
C PRO A 211 -10.13 -18.31 3.43
N GLY A 212 -11.02 -17.86 4.32
CA GLY A 212 -12.33 -18.49 4.54
C GLY A 212 -13.26 -18.40 3.33
N GLU A 213 -13.03 -17.46 2.41
CA GLU A 213 -13.71 -17.39 1.11
C GLU A 213 -13.05 -18.29 0.04
N GLY A 214 -12.04 -19.10 0.41
CA GLY A 214 -11.35 -20.01 -0.51
C GLY A 214 -10.23 -19.36 -1.32
N PHE A 215 -9.82 -18.14 -0.98
CA PHE A 215 -8.72 -17.44 -1.66
C PHE A 215 -7.36 -17.78 -1.06
N HIS A 216 -6.36 -17.97 -1.92
CA HIS A 216 -4.95 -18.11 -1.53
C HIS A 216 -4.09 -16.95 -2.02
N THR A 217 -4.64 -16.02 -2.80
CA THR A 217 -3.91 -14.81 -3.19
C THR A 217 -4.84 -13.60 -3.28
N MET A 218 -4.51 -12.57 -2.51
CA MET A 218 -5.09 -11.24 -2.66
C MET A 218 -4.18 -10.38 -3.53
N VAL A 219 -4.74 -9.80 -4.59
CA VAL A 219 -4.08 -8.77 -5.39
C VAL A 219 -4.66 -7.41 -5.02
N VAL A 220 -3.85 -6.61 -4.34
CA VAL A 220 -4.18 -5.24 -3.95
C VAL A 220 -3.72 -4.31 -5.05
N ALA A 221 -4.67 -3.75 -5.79
CA ALA A 221 -4.43 -2.72 -6.79
C ALA A 221 -4.54 -1.33 -6.16
N THR A 222 -3.54 -0.49 -6.41
CA THR A 222 -3.48 0.90 -5.94
C THR A 222 -2.59 1.70 -6.87
N ASP A 223 -2.86 2.98 -7.01
CA ASP A 223 -2.02 3.95 -7.71
C ASP A 223 -0.88 4.50 -6.83
N SER A 224 -0.86 4.17 -5.54
CA SER A 224 0.16 4.60 -4.59
C SER A 224 1.48 3.84 -4.76
N GLU A 225 2.44 4.48 -5.44
CA GLU A 225 3.84 4.00 -5.48
C GLU A 225 4.42 3.87 -4.07
N TYR A 226 4.08 4.78 -3.16
CA TYR A 226 4.50 4.75 -1.77
C TYR A 226 4.12 3.44 -1.07
N VAL A 227 2.90 2.96 -1.29
CA VAL A 227 2.44 1.66 -0.76
C VAL A 227 3.15 0.50 -1.46
N VAL A 228 3.18 0.49 -2.81
CA VAL A 228 3.68 -0.65 -3.58
C VAL A 228 5.18 -0.86 -3.35
N GLU A 229 5.99 0.18 -3.51
CA GLU A 229 7.43 0.08 -3.31
C GLU A 229 7.80 0.00 -1.82
N GLY A 230 7.08 0.74 -0.96
CA GLY A 230 7.33 0.71 0.48
C GLY A 230 7.10 -0.68 1.07
N SER A 231 6.00 -1.35 0.69
CA SER A 231 5.69 -2.70 1.20
C SER A 231 6.57 -3.79 0.60
N THR A 232 6.96 -3.68 -0.68
CA THR A 232 7.67 -4.76 -1.40
C THR A 232 9.19 -4.62 -1.40
N LYS A 233 9.70 -3.40 -1.18
CA LYS A 233 11.13 -3.07 -1.19
C LYS A 233 11.58 -2.34 0.06
N TRP A 234 11.10 -1.12 0.33
CA TRP A 234 11.74 -0.24 1.31
C TRP A 234 11.60 -0.70 2.76
N ALA A 235 10.48 -1.32 3.13
CA ALA A 235 10.26 -1.83 4.48
C ALA A 235 11.35 -2.81 4.95
N LYS A 236 11.94 -3.58 4.02
CA LYS A 236 13.08 -4.48 4.33
C LYS A 236 14.27 -3.68 4.85
N THR A 237 14.62 -2.61 4.15
CA THR A 237 15.72 -1.71 4.52
C THR A 237 15.40 -0.93 5.79
N TRP A 238 14.18 -0.42 5.93
CA TRP A 238 13.76 0.29 7.14
C TRP A 238 13.87 -0.58 8.37
N ILE A 239 13.42 -1.84 8.33
CA ILE A 239 13.53 -2.76 9.46
C ILE A 239 15.00 -3.04 9.79
N LYS A 240 15.84 -3.29 8.78
CA LYS A 240 17.29 -3.50 8.97
C LYS A 240 17.96 -2.31 9.65
N ASN A 241 17.49 -1.10 9.39
CA ASN A 241 18.02 0.15 9.92
C ASN A 241 17.22 0.68 11.13
N ASP A 242 16.50 -0.18 11.86
CA ASP A 242 15.67 0.17 13.02
C ASP A 242 14.73 1.37 12.80
N TRP A 243 14.11 1.39 11.62
CA TRP A 243 13.19 2.43 11.15
C TRP A 243 13.82 3.82 11.07
N VAL A 244 15.11 3.90 10.76
CA VAL A 244 15.87 5.12 10.51
C VAL A 244 16.23 5.21 9.02
N LYS A 245 15.99 6.38 8.42
CA LYS A 245 16.36 6.71 7.02
C LYS A 245 17.83 7.08 6.91
N ARG A 246 18.37 7.19 5.68
CA ARG A 246 19.80 7.46 5.42
C ARG A 246 20.30 8.82 5.95
N GLY A 247 19.41 9.72 6.36
CA GLY A 247 19.74 11.00 7.02
C GLY A 247 19.62 11.01 8.55
N GLY A 248 19.40 9.86 9.20
CA GLY A 248 19.18 9.76 10.65
C GLY A 248 17.75 10.11 11.10
N GLU A 249 16.88 10.52 10.17
CA GLU A 249 15.48 10.78 10.45
C GLU A 249 14.67 9.48 10.59
N ALA A 250 13.71 9.47 11.51
CA ALA A 250 12.77 8.36 11.64
C ALA A 250 11.90 8.20 10.38
N VAL A 251 11.62 6.94 10.02
CA VAL A 251 10.68 6.60 8.96
C VAL A 251 9.27 7.07 9.36
N LYS A 252 8.64 7.87 8.48
CA LYS A 252 7.27 8.34 8.67
C LYS A 252 6.28 7.17 8.59
N ASN A 253 5.17 7.28 9.32
CA ASN A 253 4.09 6.27 9.35
C ASN A 253 4.53 4.87 9.79
N ARG A 254 5.62 4.77 10.57
CA ARG A 254 6.13 3.50 11.11
C ARG A 254 5.03 2.65 11.75
N ASP A 255 4.13 3.28 12.50
CA ASP A 255 3.01 2.60 13.15
C ASP A 255 2.09 1.87 12.16
N LEU A 256 1.80 2.47 11.00
CA LEU A 256 1.00 1.80 9.97
C LEU A 256 1.81 0.78 9.18
N TRP A 257 3.10 1.04 8.93
CA TRP A 257 3.95 0.05 8.28
C TRP A 257 4.09 -1.23 9.11
N GLU A 258 4.31 -1.09 10.43
CA GLU A 258 4.34 -2.22 11.35
C GLU A 258 2.99 -2.95 11.37
N ALA A 259 1.86 -2.23 11.40
CA ALA A 259 0.54 -2.86 11.34
C ALA A 259 0.30 -3.61 10.01
N LEU A 260 0.70 -3.03 8.88
CA LEU A 260 0.62 -3.66 7.57
C LEU A 260 1.46 -4.95 7.54
N LEU A 261 2.72 -4.89 7.97
CA LEU A 261 3.59 -6.06 8.02
C LEU A 261 3.04 -7.16 8.95
N GLY A 262 2.44 -6.79 10.08
CA GLY A 262 1.78 -7.75 10.99
C GLY A 262 0.65 -8.51 10.27
N GLN A 263 -0.14 -7.81 9.47
CA GLN A 263 -1.19 -8.44 8.65
C GLN A 263 -0.63 -9.31 7.53
N ILE A 264 0.44 -8.88 6.85
CA ILE A 264 1.12 -9.70 5.82
C ILE A 264 1.64 -11.01 6.42
N GLU A 265 2.25 -10.93 7.59
CA GLU A 265 2.76 -12.08 8.35
C GLU A 265 1.64 -13.04 8.74
N GLN A 266 0.53 -12.51 9.27
CA GLN A 266 -0.65 -13.31 9.60
C GLN A 266 -1.22 -14.02 8.37
N TYR A 267 -1.31 -13.32 7.22
CA TYR A 267 -1.81 -13.94 5.99
C TYR A 267 -0.86 -15.00 5.44
N LYS A 268 0.45 -14.78 5.50
CA LYS A 268 1.45 -15.80 5.13
C LYS A 268 1.29 -17.08 5.94
N ASP A 269 1.09 -16.96 7.25
CA ASP A 269 0.89 -18.13 8.13
C ASP A 269 -0.41 -18.87 7.84
N ASN A 270 -1.43 -18.14 7.38
CA ASN A 270 -2.70 -18.70 6.92
C ASN A 270 -2.69 -19.16 5.45
N GLY A 271 -1.51 -19.23 4.82
CA GLY A 271 -1.35 -19.74 3.46
C GLY A 271 -1.85 -18.80 2.35
N MET A 272 -2.06 -17.52 2.65
CA MET A 272 -2.50 -16.53 1.67
C MET A 272 -1.36 -15.58 1.30
N ALA A 273 -1.07 -15.47 0.01
CA ALA A 273 -0.15 -14.48 -0.52
C ALA A 273 -0.86 -13.12 -0.70
N VAL A 274 -0.18 -12.04 -0.34
CA VAL A 274 -0.62 -10.67 -0.68
C VAL A 274 0.32 -10.11 -1.74
N LYS A 275 -0.24 -9.62 -2.84
CA LYS A 275 0.51 -9.03 -3.94
C LYS A 275 0.03 -7.61 -4.22
N PHE A 276 0.97 -6.69 -4.43
CA PHE A 276 0.67 -5.30 -4.77
C PHE A 276 0.81 -5.04 -6.26
N TRP A 277 -0.23 -4.49 -6.86
CA TRP A 277 -0.24 -4.06 -8.26
C TRP A 277 -0.33 -2.54 -8.31
N ARG A 278 0.74 -1.89 -8.77
CA ARG A 278 0.68 -0.46 -9.13
C ARG A 278 -0.15 -0.29 -10.39
N ILE A 279 -1.21 0.50 -10.32
CA ILE A 279 -2.09 0.81 -11.44
C ILE A 279 -2.12 2.31 -11.72
N PRO A 280 -2.44 2.75 -12.95
CA PRO A 280 -2.79 4.13 -13.23
C PRO A 280 -4.02 4.58 -12.41
N ARG A 281 -4.04 5.86 -12.02
CA ARG A 281 -5.07 6.43 -11.13
C ARG A 281 -6.46 6.37 -11.76
N GLU A 282 -6.55 6.60 -13.06
CA GLU A 282 -7.77 6.55 -13.85
C GLU A 282 -8.44 5.16 -13.87
N TRP A 283 -7.72 4.11 -13.46
CA TRP A 283 -8.29 2.77 -13.31
C TRP A 283 -8.85 2.52 -11.90
N ASN A 284 -8.60 3.41 -10.93
CA ASN A 284 -8.94 3.26 -9.51
C ASN A 284 -10.13 4.14 -9.07
N THR A 285 -10.98 4.56 -10.00
CA THR A 285 -12.00 5.61 -9.78
C THR A 285 -12.98 5.33 -8.63
N VAL A 286 -13.37 4.08 -8.41
CA VAL A 286 -14.31 3.69 -7.35
C VAL A 286 -13.71 3.92 -5.97
N ALA A 287 -12.46 3.51 -5.74
CA ALA A 287 -11.80 3.69 -4.46
C ALA A 287 -11.42 5.17 -4.26
N ASP A 288 -10.89 5.84 -5.29
CA ASP A 288 -10.54 7.28 -5.25
C ASP A 288 -11.74 8.16 -4.89
N THR A 289 -12.89 7.94 -5.55
CA THR A 289 -14.12 8.69 -5.26
C THR A 289 -14.54 8.49 -3.81
N ALA A 290 -14.58 7.25 -3.33
CA ALA A 290 -15.02 6.93 -1.98
C ALA A 290 -14.04 7.44 -0.90
N ALA A 291 -12.74 7.45 -1.19
CA ALA A 291 -11.72 8.00 -0.29
C ALA A 291 -11.87 9.52 -0.17
N LYS A 292 -12.11 10.23 -1.28
CA LYS A 292 -12.39 11.68 -1.30
C LYS A 292 -13.69 12.01 -0.55
N GLU A 293 -14.76 11.27 -0.79
CA GLU A 293 -16.02 11.42 -0.05
C GLU A 293 -15.84 11.20 1.45
N ALA A 294 -15.05 10.18 1.83
CA ALA A 294 -14.70 9.95 3.22
C ALA A 294 -13.87 11.09 3.81
N ALA A 295 -12.90 11.61 3.05
CA ALA A 295 -12.09 12.76 3.41
C ALA A 295 -12.91 14.05 3.56
N ALA A 296 -14.09 14.15 2.95
CA ALA A 296 -14.97 15.31 3.01
C ALA A 296 -15.97 15.31 4.19
N LYS A 297 -16.06 14.23 4.99
CA LYS A 297 -16.96 14.17 6.18
C LYS A 297 -16.60 15.26 7.21
N GLU A 298 -17.26 15.36 8.37
CA GLU A 298 -16.85 16.34 9.41
C GLU A 298 -16.09 15.71 10.58
N ASP A 299 -16.49 14.53 11.02
CA ASP A 299 -15.88 13.88 12.18
C ASP A 299 -14.89 12.79 11.78
N ALA A 300 -13.64 12.97 12.18
CA ALA A 300 -12.67 11.87 12.23
C ALA A 300 -12.73 11.20 13.61
N ALA A 301 -12.69 9.88 13.64
CA ALA A 301 -12.61 9.14 14.91
C ALA A 301 -11.32 9.52 15.65
N ASP A 302 -11.42 9.70 16.97
CA ASP A 302 -10.26 10.04 17.80
C ASP A 302 -9.26 8.89 17.89
N SER A 303 -9.75 7.65 17.92
CA SER A 303 -8.95 6.43 18.00
C SER A 303 -9.21 5.53 16.81
N TRP A 304 -8.23 4.66 16.52
CA TRP A 304 -8.33 3.57 15.55
C TRP A 304 -9.65 2.81 15.69
N ARG A 305 -10.29 2.51 14.55
CA ARG A 305 -11.48 1.67 14.49
C ARG A 305 -11.26 0.53 13.51
N GLU A 306 -11.45 -0.69 13.99
CA GLU A 306 -11.53 -1.84 13.10
C GLU A 306 -12.79 -1.72 12.24
N VAL A 307 -12.63 -2.01 10.95
CA VAL A 307 -13.73 -2.09 10.01
C VAL A 307 -13.87 -3.54 9.60
N ILE A 308 -14.94 -4.16 10.08
CA ILE A 308 -15.18 -5.59 9.92
C ILE A 308 -16.33 -5.77 8.94
N GLY A 309 -16.07 -6.45 7.84
CA GLY A 309 -17.10 -6.98 6.96
C GLY A 309 -17.77 -8.15 7.64
N MET A 310 -19.07 -8.04 7.90
CA MET A 310 -19.84 -9.13 8.52
C MET A 310 -19.65 -10.40 7.70
N ASN A 311 -19.09 -11.46 8.31
CA ASN A 311 -19.24 -12.83 7.80
C ASN A 311 -20.74 -13.09 7.71
N ILE A 312 -21.26 -13.16 6.48
CA ILE A 312 -22.62 -13.59 6.23
C ILE A 312 -22.50 -15.02 5.76
#